data_AF-A0A9X2J0M3-F1
#
_entry.id   AF-A0A9X2J0M3-F1
#
_cell.length_a   1.000
_cell.length_b   1.000
_cell.length_c   1.000
_cell.angle_alpha   90.00
_cell.angle_beta   90.00
_cell.angle_gamma   90.00
#
_symmetry.space_group_name_H-M   'P 1'
#
loop_
_entity.id
_entity.type
_entity.pdbx_description
1 polymer ?
#
loop_
_entity_poly.entity_id
_entity_poly.type
_entity_poly.pdbx_seq_one_letter_code
_entity_poly.pdbx_strand_id
1 'polypeptide(L)'
;MSLKNRSLQQFSFRTAVVTTTIAAALTGFAGSAGANPTDPVVQFTPTLTRVPGPNCAAIINAETVPQPRSGEFGVRVKITQTGESCGGYHLTVHWRNLDTGRSIGQAQRIEGTTAVGTPDNVIIGMGMGPGAGKVEAWIATYSEVYPRNVDLEHIAGRATFTLG
;
A
#
# COMPACT_ATOMS: atom_id res chain seq x y z
N MET A 1 -9.20 -0.12 -85.50
CA MET A 1 -9.90 -1.12 -84.68
C MET A 1 -9.44 -2.50 -85.11
N SER A 2 -8.77 -3.25 -84.24
CA SER A 2 -8.50 -4.68 -84.41
C SER A 2 -8.30 -5.34 -83.04
N LEU A 3 -8.78 -6.58 -82.94
CA LEU A 3 -9.05 -7.39 -81.74
C LEU A 3 -7.93 -8.40 -81.45
N LYS A 4 -7.85 -8.80 -80.16
CA LYS A 4 -7.28 -10.08 -79.62
C LYS A 4 -5.76 -10.24 -79.81
N ASN A 5 -4.99 -10.97 -78.99
CA ASN A 5 -5.28 -12.20 -78.26
C ASN A 5 -4.23 -12.43 -77.16
N ARG A 6 -4.56 -13.32 -76.23
CA ARG A 6 -3.81 -13.74 -75.03
C ARG A 6 -2.46 -14.43 -75.29
N SER A 7 -1.68 -14.41 -74.20
CA SER A 7 -0.82 -15.46 -73.64
C SER A 7 0.60 -15.60 -74.20
N LEU A 8 1.59 -15.44 -73.31
CA LEU A 8 2.59 -16.47 -73.04
C LEU A 8 3.11 -16.31 -71.60
N GLN A 9 2.99 -17.39 -70.83
CA GLN A 9 3.58 -17.57 -69.51
C GLN A 9 5.10 -17.55 -69.61
N GLN A 10 5.77 -16.85 -68.71
CA GLN A 10 7.11 -17.26 -68.25
C GLN A 10 7.14 -17.21 -66.72
N PHE A 11 7.20 -18.40 -66.14
CA PHE A 11 7.57 -18.63 -64.75
C PHE A 11 9.02 -18.19 -64.55
N SER A 12 9.28 -17.44 -63.48
CA SER A 12 10.61 -17.32 -62.88
C SER A 12 10.45 -17.12 -61.38
N PHE A 13 10.74 -18.18 -60.64
CA PHE A 13 10.93 -18.16 -59.20
C PHE A 13 12.13 -17.27 -58.85
N ARG A 14 11.92 -16.28 -57.96
CA ARG A 14 12.99 -15.69 -57.15
C ARG A 14 12.48 -15.45 -55.73
N THR A 15 12.91 -16.38 -54.86
CA THR A 15 13.38 -16.17 -53.48
C THR A 15 12.76 -15.06 -52.63
N ALA A 16 12.16 -15.52 -51.54
CA ALA A 16 11.71 -14.81 -50.37
C ALA A 16 12.76 -13.87 -49.75
N VAL A 17 12.28 -12.70 -49.30
CA VAL A 17 12.69 -12.11 -48.02
C VAL A 17 11.40 -11.57 -47.38
N VAL A 18 10.77 -12.37 -46.52
CA VAL A 18 9.79 -11.83 -45.58
C VAL A 18 10.61 -11.22 -44.46
N THR A 19 10.74 -9.89 -44.46
CA THR A 19 11.22 -9.15 -43.29
C THR A 19 10.16 -9.28 -42.20
N THR A 20 10.27 -10.33 -41.38
CA THR A 20 9.61 -10.39 -40.08
C THR A 20 10.23 -9.30 -39.22
N THR A 21 9.62 -8.12 -39.19
CA THR A 21 9.79 -7.19 -38.08
C THR A 21 9.28 -7.91 -36.85
N ILE A 22 10.19 -8.48 -36.06
CA ILE A 22 9.90 -8.85 -34.68
C ILE A 22 9.70 -7.51 -33.97
N ALA A 23 8.47 -7.04 -33.95
CA ALA A 23 8.04 -6.14 -32.91
C ALA A 23 8.18 -6.94 -31.62
N ALA A 24 9.28 -6.71 -30.90
CA ALA A 24 9.39 -7.09 -29.50
C ALA A 24 8.34 -6.26 -28.74
N ALA A 25 7.09 -6.71 -28.80
CA ALA A 25 6.10 -6.37 -27.80
C ALA A 25 6.62 -7.01 -26.50
N LEU A 26 7.37 -6.22 -25.73
CA LEU A 26 7.51 -6.48 -24.30
C LEU A 26 6.11 -6.24 -23.71
N THR A 27 5.22 -7.22 -23.89
CA THR A 27 4.07 -7.38 -23.03
C THR A 27 4.64 -7.61 -21.65
N GLY A 28 4.72 -6.53 -20.88
CA GLY A 28 5.05 -6.59 -19.48
C GLY A 28 4.13 -7.61 -18.84
N PHE A 29 4.73 -8.70 -18.35
CA PHE A 29 4.09 -9.52 -17.35
C PHE A 29 4.01 -8.68 -16.07
N ALA A 30 3.07 -7.74 -16.03
CA ALA A 30 2.43 -7.37 -14.79
C ALA A 30 1.56 -8.56 -14.40
N GLY A 31 2.19 -9.65 -13.97
CA GLY A 31 1.50 -10.61 -13.14
C GLY A 31 0.91 -9.80 -12.00
N SER A 32 -0.40 -9.87 -11.81
CA SER A 32 -1.01 -9.41 -10.58
C SER A 32 -0.28 -10.16 -9.47
N ALA A 33 0.66 -9.50 -8.79
CA ALA A 33 1.11 -9.96 -7.50
C ALA A 33 -0.18 -9.93 -6.68
N GLY A 34 -0.81 -11.09 -6.53
CA GLY A 34 -1.95 -11.28 -5.65
C GLY A 34 -1.46 -11.16 -4.22
N ALA A 35 -2.39 -11.03 -3.27
CA ALA A 35 -2.05 -11.11 -1.87
C ALA A 35 -1.27 -12.39 -1.64
N ASN A 36 -0.17 -12.33 -0.89
CA ASN A 36 0.40 -13.56 -0.41
C ASN A 36 -0.50 -14.06 0.74
N PRO A 37 -1.28 -15.15 0.58
CA PRO A 37 -2.17 -15.64 1.63
C PRO A 37 -1.41 -16.14 2.87
N THR A 38 -0.08 -16.21 2.82
CA THR A 38 0.77 -16.53 3.97
C THR A 38 1.24 -15.31 4.75
N ASP A 39 0.93 -14.09 4.33
CA ASP A 39 1.29 -12.90 5.10
C ASP A 39 0.57 -12.93 6.46
N PRO A 40 1.30 -12.80 7.58
CA PRO A 40 0.74 -13.03 8.90
C PRO A 40 -0.14 -11.86 9.35
N VAL A 41 -1.24 -12.19 10.05
CA VAL A 41 -2.00 -11.23 10.89
C VAL A 41 -1.31 -11.14 12.24
N VAL A 42 -0.65 -10.01 12.49
CA VAL A 42 0.17 -9.75 13.68
C VAL A 42 -0.42 -8.59 14.44
N GLN A 43 -0.64 -8.82 15.74
CA GLN A 43 -1.12 -7.80 16.66
C GLN A 43 0.03 -6.87 17.05
N PHE A 44 -0.24 -5.56 17.03
CA PHE A 44 0.63 -4.57 17.62
C PHE A 44 0.45 -4.56 19.13
N THR A 45 1.51 -4.21 19.88
CA THR A 45 1.29 -3.75 21.25
C THR A 45 0.35 -2.54 21.22
N PRO A 46 -0.56 -2.39 22.20
CA PRO A 46 -1.49 -1.25 22.19
C PRO A 46 -0.74 0.09 22.24
N THR A 47 -1.16 1.04 21.41
CA THR A 47 -0.72 2.43 21.51
C THR A 47 -1.62 3.17 22.50
N LEU A 48 -1.01 3.89 23.43
CA LEU A 48 -1.71 4.80 24.34
C LEU A 48 -1.34 6.23 23.98
N THR A 49 -2.32 7.10 23.75
CA THR A 49 -2.05 8.48 23.33
C THR A 49 -2.96 9.48 24.04
N ARG A 50 -2.43 10.66 24.35
CA ARG A 50 -3.20 11.82 24.79
C ARG A 50 -3.70 12.56 23.56
N VAL A 51 -5.01 12.59 23.34
CA VAL A 51 -5.60 13.23 22.16
C VAL A 51 -6.10 14.65 22.49
N PRO A 52 -6.24 15.53 21.49
CA PRO A 52 -6.73 16.89 21.73
C PRO A 52 -8.09 16.90 22.42
N GLY A 53 -8.26 17.77 23.41
CA GLY A 53 -9.50 17.91 24.19
C GLY A 53 -9.29 17.75 25.70
N PRO A 54 -10.26 18.20 26.52
CA PRO A 54 -10.17 18.14 27.97
C PRO A 54 -10.21 16.69 28.46
N ASN A 55 -9.12 16.24 29.10
CA ASN A 55 -8.97 14.88 29.64
C ASN A 55 -9.18 13.75 28.61
N CYS A 56 -8.85 14.02 27.34
CA CYS A 56 -9.03 13.05 26.28
C CYS A 56 -7.81 12.13 26.10
N ALA A 57 -8.08 10.83 25.97
CA ALA A 57 -7.08 9.81 25.69
C ALA A 57 -7.65 8.73 24.77
N ALA A 58 -6.78 8.04 24.05
CA ALA A 58 -7.15 6.93 23.19
C ALA A 58 -6.23 5.72 23.40
N ILE A 59 -6.86 4.55 23.40
CA ILE A 59 -6.20 3.24 23.27
C ILE A 59 -6.42 2.79 21.84
N ILE A 60 -5.34 2.56 21.11
CA ILE A 60 -5.36 2.11 19.73
C ILE A 60 -4.79 0.70 19.70
N ASN A 61 -5.66 -0.27 19.51
CA ASN A 61 -5.26 -1.64 19.18
C ASN A 61 -5.15 -1.76 17.67
N ALA A 62 -4.19 -2.53 17.18
CA ALA A 62 -3.97 -2.65 15.75
C ALA A 62 -3.47 -4.03 15.37
N GLU A 63 -3.81 -4.46 14.16
CA GLU A 63 -3.34 -5.71 13.57
C GLU A 63 -3.00 -5.52 12.10
N THR A 64 -2.04 -6.29 11.59
CA THR A 64 -1.77 -6.31 10.15
C THR A 64 -2.91 -7.00 9.40
N VAL A 65 -3.19 -6.52 8.19
CA VAL A 65 -4.17 -7.10 7.26
C VAL A 65 -3.45 -7.43 5.96
N PRO A 66 -3.45 -8.70 5.50
CA PRO A 66 -2.88 -9.08 4.21
C PRO A 66 -3.46 -8.23 3.07
N GLN A 67 -2.61 -7.77 2.16
CA GLN A 67 -3.03 -6.91 1.03
C GLN A 67 -2.99 -7.68 -0.28
N PRO A 68 -3.80 -7.27 -1.29
CA PRO A 68 -3.82 -7.88 -2.63
C PRO A 68 -2.48 -7.93 -3.38
N ARG A 69 -1.39 -7.35 -2.87
CA ARG A 69 -0.07 -7.35 -3.49
C ARG A 69 0.98 -7.87 -2.50
N SER A 70 1.85 -8.76 -2.98
CA SER A 70 2.99 -9.27 -2.21
C SER A 70 3.87 -8.13 -1.69
N GLY A 71 4.33 -8.24 -0.45
CA GLY A 71 5.14 -7.21 0.20
C GLY A 71 4.40 -5.91 0.54
N GLU A 72 3.06 -5.88 0.42
CA GLU A 72 2.19 -4.83 0.97
C GLU A 72 1.43 -5.37 2.19
N PHE A 73 1.15 -4.50 3.16
CA PHE A 73 0.34 -4.86 4.32
C PHE A 73 -0.59 -3.70 4.68
N GLY A 74 -1.78 -3.98 5.19
CA GLY A 74 -2.66 -2.97 5.78
C GLY A 74 -2.55 -3.01 7.29
N VAL A 75 -3.05 -2.00 7.97
CA VAL A 75 -3.23 -2.03 9.42
C VAL A 75 -4.67 -1.71 9.76
N ARG A 76 -5.38 -2.67 10.35
CA ARG A 76 -6.69 -2.44 10.92
C ARG A 76 -6.52 -1.87 12.31
N VAL A 77 -7.19 -0.77 12.60
CA VAL A 77 -7.15 -0.14 13.93
C VAL A 77 -8.50 -0.24 14.62
N LYS A 78 -8.47 -0.54 15.92
CA LYS A 78 -9.61 -0.48 16.83
C LYS A 78 -9.31 0.52 17.92
N ILE A 79 -10.02 1.64 17.88
CA ILE A 79 -9.77 2.79 18.74
C ILE A 79 -10.84 2.83 19.82
N THR A 80 -10.41 2.91 21.07
CA THR A 80 -11.26 3.21 22.22
C THR A 80 -10.84 4.55 22.78
N GLN A 81 -11.78 5.46 22.99
CA GLN A 81 -11.51 6.80 23.51
C GLN A 81 -12.21 7.03 24.84
N THR A 82 -11.59 7.88 25.65
CA THR A 82 -12.14 8.38 26.91
C THR A 82 -12.05 9.90 26.93
N GLY A 83 -12.99 10.55 27.61
CA GLY A 83 -13.14 12.00 27.63
C GLY A 83 -14.36 12.47 26.85
N GLU A 84 -14.69 13.74 26.98
CA GLU A 84 -15.82 14.37 26.29
C GLU A 84 -15.30 15.32 25.21
N SER A 85 -15.96 15.34 24.05
CA SER A 85 -15.65 16.25 22.94
C SER A 85 -14.19 16.19 22.46
N CYS A 86 -13.62 14.98 22.36
CA CYS A 86 -12.26 14.79 21.90
C CYS A 86 -12.09 15.26 20.45
N GLY A 87 -11.06 16.05 20.21
CA GLY A 87 -10.70 16.57 18.91
C GLY A 87 -10.07 15.48 18.02
N GLY A 88 -10.20 15.66 16.71
CA GLY A 88 -9.55 14.76 15.76
C GLY A 88 -8.02 14.93 15.77
N TYR A 89 -7.35 13.86 15.40
CA TYR A 89 -5.88 13.77 15.33
C TYR A 89 -5.50 12.87 14.16
N HIS A 90 -4.21 12.66 13.93
CA HIS A 90 -3.72 11.75 12.91
C HIS A 90 -2.99 10.58 13.56
N LEU A 91 -3.24 9.40 13.02
CA LEU A 91 -2.54 8.16 13.34
C LEU A 91 -1.63 7.86 12.16
N THR A 92 -0.33 7.75 12.42
CA THR A 92 0.66 7.37 11.42
C THR A 92 1.14 5.97 11.70
N VAL A 93 0.99 5.09 10.70
CA VAL A 93 1.65 3.80 10.69
C VAL A 93 2.99 3.97 10.00
N HIS A 94 4.07 3.83 10.75
CA HIS A 94 5.40 3.78 10.21
C HIS A 94 5.86 2.34 10.04
N TRP A 95 6.78 2.12 9.11
CA TRP A 95 7.48 0.85 9.01
C TRP A 95 8.91 1.03 8.52
N ARG A 96 9.70 0.00 8.80
CA ARG A 96 11.03 -0.22 8.27
C ARG A 96 11.18 -1.68 7.86
N ASN A 97 11.55 -1.89 6.60
CA ASN A 97 12.05 -3.19 6.16
C ASN A 97 13.48 -3.32 6.69
N LEU A 98 13.72 -4.30 7.56
CA LEU A 98 14.99 -4.50 8.24
C LEU A 98 16.06 -5.13 7.34
N ASP A 99 15.63 -5.80 6.26
CA ASP A 99 16.53 -6.46 5.31
C ASP A 99 17.06 -5.45 4.28
N THR A 100 16.20 -4.52 3.83
CA THR A 100 16.57 -3.49 2.82
C THR A 100 16.88 -2.13 3.42
N GLY A 101 16.50 -1.88 4.68
CA GLY A 101 16.62 -0.58 5.34
C GLY A 101 15.59 0.47 4.91
N ARG A 102 14.72 0.16 3.93
CA ARG A 102 13.68 1.08 3.46
C ARG A 102 12.71 1.40 4.60
N SER A 103 12.31 2.66 4.73
CA SER A 103 11.30 3.08 5.70
C SER A 103 10.39 4.15 5.12
N ILE A 104 9.14 4.14 5.56
CA ILE A 104 8.12 5.12 5.19
C ILE A 104 7.06 5.18 6.30
N GLY A 105 6.06 6.05 6.17
CA GLY A 105 4.84 5.92 6.94
C GLY A 105 3.62 6.40 6.17
N GLN A 106 2.44 6.00 6.64
CA GLN A 106 1.14 6.45 6.15
C GLN A 106 0.36 7.06 7.31
N ALA A 107 -0.03 8.32 7.17
CA ALA A 107 -0.89 9.00 8.12
C ALA A 107 -2.36 8.90 7.71
N GLN A 108 -3.23 8.81 8.70
CA GLN A 108 -4.67 8.79 8.54
C GLN A 108 -5.35 9.65 9.60
N ARG A 109 -6.29 10.50 9.19
CA ARG A 109 -7.11 11.30 10.10
C ARG A 109 -8.03 10.39 10.90
N ILE A 110 -8.09 10.62 12.21
CA ILE A 110 -8.99 9.99 13.16
C ILE A 110 -9.96 11.02 13.70
N GLU A 111 -11.26 10.67 13.67
CA GLU A 111 -12.34 11.42 14.28
C GLU A 111 -13.16 10.49 15.16
N GLY A 112 -13.21 10.77 16.47
CA GLY A 112 -13.75 9.83 17.44
C GLY A 112 -13.00 8.50 17.39
N THR A 113 -13.74 7.40 17.16
CA THR A 113 -13.19 6.04 17.06
C THR A 113 -12.94 5.59 15.62
N THR A 114 -13.01 6.50 14.65
CA THR A 114 -13.04 6.16 13.22
C THR A 114 -11.86 6.76 12.48
N ALA A 115 -11.22 5.95 11.63
CA ALA A 115 -10.25 6.40 10.65
C ALA A 115 -10.98 6.90 9.39
N VAL A 116 -10.99 8.22 9.21
CA VAL A 116 -11.82 8.94 8.24
C VAL A 116 -11.51 8.51 6.80
N GLY A 117 -12.53 8.15 6.03
CA GLY A 117 -12.33 7.77 4.62
C GLY A 117 -11.65 6.41 4.41
N THR A 118 -11.52 5.60 5.46
CA THR A 118 -11.05 4.21 5.36
C THR A 118 -12.21 3.24 5.63
N PRO A 119 -12.39 2.19 4.82
CA PRO A 119 -13.33 1.13 5.14
C PRO A 119 -12.82 0.31 6.33
N ASP A 120 -13.71 -0.01 7.26
CA ASP A 120 -13.46 -0.84 8.43
C ASP A 120 -12.23 -0.45 9.28
N ASN A 121 -11.87 0.84 9.28
CA ASN A 121 -10.68 1.37 9.94
C ASN A 121 -9.36 0.70 9.48
N VAL A 122 -9.29 0.29 8.20
CA VAL A 122 -8.09 -0.31 7.62
C VAL A 122 -7.27 0.75 6.90
N ILE A 123 -6.11 1.08 7.46
CA ILE A 123 -5.14 2.01 6.89
C ILE A 123 -4.30 1.26 5.87
N ILE A 124 -4.41 1.68 4.61
CA ILE A 124 -3.70 1.16 3.43
C ILE A 124 -3.29 2.33 2.53
N GLY A 125 -2.37 2.10 1.58
CA GLY A 125 -1.99 3.12 0.59
C GLY A 125 -0.53 3.04 0.13
N MET A 126 -0.07 4.07 -0.56
CA MET A 126 1.31 4.15 -1.10
C MET A 126 2.37 4.01 -0.01
N GLY A 127 2.06 4.41 1.22
CA GLY A 127 2.93 4.29 2.37
C GLY A 127 2.93 2.91 3.04
N MET A 128 2.38 1.85 2.43
CA MET A 128 2.15 0.54 3.08
C MET A 128 2.71 -0.65 2.27
N GLY A 129 3.83 -0.44 1.58
CA GLY A 129 4.50 -1.44 0.74
C GLY A 129 6.00 -1.57 1.02
N PRO A 130 6.41 -2.23 2.11
CA PRO A 130 7.81 -2.46 2.47
C PRO A 130 8.57 -3.40 1.51
N GLY A 131 7.86 -4.21 0.72
CA GLY A 131 8.44 -5.33 -0.02
C GLY A 131 8.64 -6.56 0.86
N ALA A 132 9.02 -7.68 0.23
CA ALA A 132 9.32 -8.92 0.95
C ALA A 132 10.45 -8.72 1.97
N GLY A 133 10.40 -9.51 3.04
CA GLY A 133 11.41 -9.50 4.11
C GLY A 133 10.84 -9.15 5.48
N LYS A 134 11.74 -8.96 6.43
CA LYS A 134 11.41 -8.64 7.82
C LYS A 134 11.03 -7.16 7.96
N VAL A 135 9.89 -6.89 8.59
CA VAL A 135 9.34 -5.55 8.78
C VAL A 135 9.18 -5.29 10.26
N GLU A 136 9.68 -4.13 10.72
CA GLU A 136 9.28 -3.51 11.98
C GLU A 136 8.28 -2.40 11.65
N ALA A 137 7.13 -2.38 12.31
CA ALA A 137 6.13 -1.33 12.17
C ALA A 137 5.78 -0.74 13.54
N TRP A 138 5.48 0.57 13.57
CA TRP A 138 5.08 1.26 14.78
C TRP A 138 4.04 2.34 14.50
N ILE A 139 3.23 2.64 15.52
CA ILE A 139 2.18 3.64 15.43
C ILE A 139 2.61 4.88 16.19
N ALA A 140 2.53 6.03 15.52
CA ALA A 140 2.68 7.35 16.10
C ALA A 140 1.38 8.13 15.94
N THR A 141 1.19 9.16 16.77
CA THR A 141 0.04 10.06 16.67
C THR A 141 0.47 11.51 16.74
N TYR A 142 -0.13 12.35 15.90
CA TYR A 142 0.12 13.79 15.90
C TYR A 142 -1.20 14.56 15.74
N SER A 143 -1.19 15.83 16.10
CA SER A 143 -2.29 16.76 15.84
C SER A 143 -1.84 17.85 14.88
N GLU A 144 -2.74 18.29 14.02
CA GLU A 144 -2.54 19.47 13.19
C GLU A 144 -2.93 20.70 14.03
N VAL A 145 -1.95 21.41 14.56
CA VAL A 145 -2.16 22.69 15.25
C VAL A 145 -1.53 23.76 14.39
N TYR A 146 -2.35 24.44 13.58
CA TYR A 146 -1.83 25.44 12.64
C TYR A 146 -0.83 26.40 13.33
N PRO A 147 0.38 26.59 12.79
CA PRO A 147 0.86 26.17 11.46
C PRO A 147 1.69 24.88 11.45
N ARG A 148 1.72 24.07 12.52
CA ARG A 148 2.63 22.92 12.65
C ARG A 148 1.91 21.64 13.06
N ASN A 149 2.45 20.52 12.59
CA ASN A 149 2.09 19.23 13.15
C ASN A 149 2.84 19.07 14.47
N VAL A 150 2.10 18.72 15.52
CA VAL A 150 2.63 18.48 16.86
C VAL A 150 2.41 17.02 17.20
N ASP A 151 3.50 16.31 17.41
CA ASP A 151 3.45 14.94 17.91
C ASP A 151 2.74 14.93 19.27
N LEU A 152 1.77 14.04 19.40
CA LEU A 152 1.05 13.87 20.64
C LEU A 152 1.90 13.06 21.61
N GLU A 153 1.69 13.26 22.90
CA GLU A 153 2.26 12.40 23.92
C GLU A 153 1.68 10.99 23.75
N HIS A 154 2.52 10.00 23.44
CA HIS A 154 2.08 8.63 23.24
C HIS A 154 3.14 7.59 23.62
N ILE A 155 2.66 6.41 23.99
CA ILE A 155 3.43 5.17 24.04
C ILE A 155 3.12 4.43 22.75
N ALA A 156 4.12 4.32 21.86
CA ALA A 156 3.95 3.73 20.54
C ALA A 156 3.73 2.22 20.60
N GLY A 157 2.65 1.77 19.96
CA GLY A 157 2.42 0.37 19.64
C GLY A 157 3.36 -0.10 18.54
N ARG A 158 3.88 -1.32 18.64
CA ARG A 158 4.86 -1.87 17.69
C ARG A 158 4.51 -3.31 17.32
N ALA A 159 4.91 -3.73 16.13
CA ALA A 159 4.86 -5.10 15.66
C ALA A 159 6.09 -5.41 14.79
N THR A 160 6.52 -6.66 14.81
CA THR A 160 7.55 -7.18 13.90
C THR A 160 7.03 -8.44 13.23
N PHE A 161 7.16 -8.51 11.91
CA PHE A 161 6.65 -9.61 11.10
C PHE A 161 7.46 -9.79 9.82
N THR A 162 7.14 -10.81 9.03
CA THR A 162 7.80 -11.08 7.75
C THR A 162 6.74 -11.12 6.66
N LEU A 163 6.99 -10.40 5.56
CA LEU A 163 6.16 -10.43 4.36
C LEU A 163 6.85 -11.24 3.27
N GLY A 164 6.05 -11.98 2.48
CA GLY A 164 6.54 -12.78 1.36
C GLY A 164 6.49 -12.08 0.01
#